data_AF-A0AAN8XJC0-F1
#
_entry.id   AF-A0AAN8XJC0-F1
#
_cell.length_a   1.000
_cell.length_b   1.000
_cell.length_c   1.000
_cell.angle_alpha   90.00
_cell.angle_beta   90.00
_cell.angle_gamma   90.00
#
_symmetry.space_group_name_H-M   'P 1'
#
loop_
_entity.id
_entity.type
_entity.pdbx_description
1 polymer ?
#
loop_
_entity_poly.entity_id
_entity_poly.type
_entity_poly.pdbx_seq_one_letter_code
_entity_poly.pdbx_strand_id
1 'polypeptide(L)'
;MDCPTEIVISGTESTVLEQLWLSRENGINLDLRIVHDEGVTYCHRLAIVMSSPILREEMLGSHDILLPYLSLTEIQHFIYVIYGRPFTMSYTRLQRLRTILARYRVPMPPYQIREVAG
;
A
#
# COMPACT_ATOMS: atom_id res chain seq x y z
N MET A 1 -7.90 9.94 -30.40
CA MET A 1 -7.23 8.82 -29.70
C MET A 1 -6.90 9.34 -28.32
N ASP A 2 -7.53 8.79 -27.28
CA ASP A 2 -7.24 9.21 -25.91
C ASP A 2 -5.85 8.69 -25.53
N CYS A 3 -4.95 9.61 -25.20
CA CYS A 3 -3.59 9.29 -24.81
C CYS A 3 -3.64 8.51 -23.49
N PRO A 4 -3.03 7.31 -23.37
CA PRO A 4 -3.06 6.57 -22.12
C PRO A 4 -2.40 7.42 -21.02
N THR A 5 -3.15 7.64 -19.94
CA THR A 5 -2.72 8.46 -18.81
C THR A 5 -2.24 7.57 -17.68
N GLU A 6 -1.00 7.76 -17.26
CA GLU A 6 -0.37 7.08 -16.13
C GLU A 6 -0.28 7.99 -14.90
N ILE A 7 -0.33 7.37 -13.74
CA ILE A 7 -0.09 8.00 -12.45
C ILE A 7 1.22 7.50 -11.90
N VAL A 8 2.12 8.41 -11.57
CA VAL A 8 3.37 8.12 -10.86
C VAL A 8 3.19 8.52 -9.40
N ILE A 9 3.08 7.53 -8.51
CA ILE A 9 3.05 7.74 -7.07
C ILE A 9 4.48 7.91 -6.57
N SER A 10 4.73 9.00 -5.85
CA SER A 10 6.01 9.27 -5.22
C SER A 10 6.17 8.42 -3.95
N GLY A 11 7.39 7.91 -3.76
CA GLY A 11 7.77 7.27 -2.51
C GLY A 11 7.94 8.29 -1.38
N THR A 12 8.12 7.79 -0.16
CA THR A 12 8.51 8.59 1.00
C THR A 12 9.96 8.29 1.34
N GLU A 13 10.78 9.33 1.43
CA GLU A 13 12.17 9.20 1.88
C GLU A 13 12.20 8.91 3.38
N SER A 14 12.51 7.67 3.75
CA SER A 14 12.66 7.24 5.13
C SER A 14 13.58 6.04 5.19
N THR A 15 14.70 6.18 5.92
CA THR A 15 15.66 5.08 6.13
C THR A 15 15.03 3.90 6.89
N VAL A 16 14.09 4.18 7.78
CA VAL A 16 13.33 3.14 8.51
C VAL A 16 12.43 2.36 7.56
N LEU A 17 11.65 3.06 6.72
CA LEU A 17 10.78 2.38 5.75
C LEU A 17 11.59 1.62 4.69
N GLU A 18 12.76 2.14 4.29
CA GLU A 18 13.69 1.45 3.41
C GLU A 18 14.15 0.11 4.01
N GLN A 19 14.62 0.12 5.26
CA GLN A 19 15.06 -1.10 5.93
C GLN A 19 13.92 -2.10 6.14
N LEU A 20 12.74 -1.61 6.51
CA LEU A 20 11.56 -2.47 6.63
C LEU A 20 11.16 -3.06 5.28
N TRP A 21 11.26 -2.30 4.19
CA TRP A 21 10.98 -2.80 2.85
C TRP A 21 11.95 -3.90 2.45
N LEU A 22 13.26 -3.66 2.58
CA LEU A 22 14.29 -4.67 2.30
C LEU A 22 14.10 -5.93 3.16
N SER A 23 13.77 -5.77 4.45
CA SER A 23 13.48 -6.91 5.33
C SER A 23 12.27 -7.71 4.83
N ARG A 24 11.22 -7.01 4.37
CA ARG A 24 10.01 -7.66 3.83
C ARG A 24 10.32 -8.46 2.57
N GLU A 25 11.07 -7.89 1.64
CA GLU A 25 11.45 -8.59 0.39
C GLU A 25 12.28 -9.85 0.66
N ASN A 26 12.98 -9.91 1.80
CA ASN A 26 13.74 -11.08 2.24
C ASN A 26 12.97 -11.99 3.21
N GLY A 27 11.70 -11.71 3.51
CA GLY A 27 10.89 -12.53 4.43
C GLY A 27 11.32 -12.45 5.90
N ILE A 28 12.02 -11.40 6.30
CA ILE A 28 12.62 -11.26 7.64
C ILE A 28 11.62 -10.59 8.58
N ASN A 29 11.39 -11.19 9.75
CA ASN A 29 10.60 -10.63 10.87
C ASN A 29 9.17 -10.17 10.51
N LEU A 30 8.53 -10.85 9.56
CA LEU A 30 7.15 -10.55 9.18
C LEU A 30 6.18 -11.07 10.26
N ASP A 31 5.59 -10.15 11.02
CA ASP A 31 4.79 -10.40 12.22
C ASP A 31 3.30 -10.05 12.05
N LEU A 32 2.89 -9.67 10.83
CA LEU A 32 1.52 -9.36 10.46
C LEU A 32 1.10 -10.11 9.19
N ARG A 33 -0.13 -10.63 9.22
CA ARG A 33 -0.81 -11.22 8.07
C ARG A 33 -1.96 -10.32 7.64
N ILE A 34 -1.94 -9.87 6.39
CA ILE A 34 -3.09 -9.25 5.74
C ILE A 34 -3.83 -10.32 4.96
N VAL A 35 -5.03 -10.66 5.41
CA VAL A 35 -5.89 -11.66 4.77
C VAL A 35 -6.83 -10.93 3.80
N HIS A 36 -6.81 -11.32 2.53
CA HIS A 36 -7.65 -10.75 1.47
C HIS A 36 -8.27 -11.89 0.64
N ASP A 37 -9.23 -11.59 -0.25
CA ASP A 37 -9.98 -12.62 -0.99
C ASP A 37 -9.05 -13.54 -1.81
N GLU A 38 -7.92 -13.01 -2.28
CA GLU A 38 -6.93 -13.74 -3.09
C GLU A 38 -5.81 -14.41 -2.27
N GLY A 39 -5.83 -14.35 -0.94
CA GLY A 39 -4.83 -15.02 -0.09
C GLY A 39 -4.31 -14.21 1.10
N VAL A 40 -3.03 -14.39 1.42
CA VAL A 40 -2.38 -13.74 2.57
C VAL A 40 -1.12 -13.02 2.12
N THR A 41 -1.02 -11.75 2.50
CA THR A 41 0.18 -10.93 2.32
C THR A 41 0.84 -10.69 3.68
N TYR A 42 2.11 -11.04 3.79
CA TYR A 42 2.90 -10.83 5.01
C TYR A 42 3.58 -9.47 5.02
N CYS A 43 3.62 -8.81 6.18
CA CYS A 43 4.25 -7.52 6.39
C CYS A 43 4.63 -7.28 7.86
N HIS A 44 5.17 -6.10 8.14
CA HIS A 44 5.53 -5.67 9.50
C HIS A 44 4.38 -4.90 10.14
N ARG A 45 3.97 -5.28 11.35
CA ARG A 45 3.01 -4.54 12.18
C ARG A 45 3.41 -3.08 12.32
N LEU A 46 4.70 -2.83 12.55
CA LEU A 46 5.25 -1.47 12.70
C LEU A 46 4.92 -0.57 11.51
N ALA A 47 5.06 -1.07 10.28
CA ALA A 47 4.78 -0.29 9.07
C ALA A 47 3.29 0.12 9.00
N ILE A 48 2.37 -0.80 9.33
CA ILE A 48 0.93 -0.52 9.34
C ILE A 48 0.56 0.44 10.46
N VAL A 49 1.07 0.21 11.68
CA VAL A 49 0.79 1.05 12.86
C VAL A 49 1.18 2.51 12.62
N MET A 50 2.30 2.75 11.94
CA MET A 50 2.76 4.10 11.62
C MET A 50 1.86 4.81 10.60
N SER A 51 1.27 4.07 9.68
CA SER A 51 0.58 4.63 8.52
C SER A 51 -0.95 4.67 8.65
N SER A 52 -1.54 3.87 9.55
CA SER A 52 -3.01 3.81 9.73
C SER A 52 -3.41 3.73 11.21
N PRO A 53 -4.05 4.78 11.75
CA PRO A 53 -4.65 4.72 13.08
C PRO A 53 -5.76 3.67 13.20
N ILE A 54 -6.57 3.48 12.15
CA ILE A 54 -7.66 2.49 12.14
C ILE A 54 -7.08 1.08 12.25
N LEU A 55 -6.11 0.74 11.40
CA LEU A 55 -5.52 -0.59 11.42
C LEU A 55 -4.71 -0.84 12.69
N ARG A 56 -4.12 0.21 13.30
CA ARG A 56 -3.49 0.12 14.62
C ARG A 56 -4.48 -0.39 15.68
N GLU A 57 -5.70 0.13 15.68
CA GLU A 57 -6.76 -0.30 16.61
C GLU A 57 -7.23 -1.73 16.30
N GLU A 58 -7.43 -2.07 15.03
CA GLU A 58 -7.83 -3.43 14.60
C GLU A 58 -6.79 -4.50 14.98
N MET A 59 -5.51 -4.12 15.06
CA MET A 59 -4.42 -5.03 15.43
C MET A 59 -4.25 -5.25 16.94
N LEU A 60 -5.03 -4.58 17.80
CA LEU A 60 -4.94 -4.78 19.25
C LEU A 60 -5.41 -6.19 19.61
N GLY A 61 -4.45 -7.09 19.84
CA GLY A 61 -4.70 -8.50 20.20
C GLY A 61 -4.80 -9.48 19.03
N SER A 62 -4.65 -9.02 17.78
CA SER A 62 -4.68 -9.87 16.58
C SER A 62 -3.37 -9.75 15.79
N HIS A 63 -2.88 -10.87 15.23
CA HIS A 63 -1.77 -10.91 14.26
C HIS A 63 -2.26 -10.82 12.80
N ASP A 64 -3.58 -10.72 12.63
CA ASP A 64 -4.25 -10.70 11.34
C ASP A 64 -5.06 -9.41 11.18
N ILE A 65 -5.01 -8.82 9.98
CA ILE A 65 -5.96 -7.82 9.52
C ILE A 65 -6.74 -8.43 8.36
N LEU A 66 -8.07 -8.26 8.37
CA LEU A 66 -8.96 -8.75 7.34
C LEU A 66 -9.31 -7.63 6.36
N LEU A 67 -8.79 -7.73 5.14
CA LEU A 67 -9.10 -6.84 4.01
C LEU A 67 -9.73 -7.64 2.85
N PRO A 68 -10.87 -8.35 3.07
CA PRO A 68 -11.41 -9.28 2.08
C PRO A 68 -11.70 -8.61 0.73
N TYR A 69 -12.34 -7.44 0.73
CA TYR A 69 -12.80 -6.74 -0.48
C TYR A 69 -11.71 -6.13 -1.39
N LEU A 70 -10.43 -6.40 -1.12
CA LEU A 70 -9.32 -5.87 -1.89
C LEU A 70 -8.71 -6.96 -2.77
N SER A 71 -8.51 -6.64 -4.05
CA SER A 71 -7.76 -7.52 -4.95
C SER A 71 -6.28 -7.55 -4.58
N LEU A 72 -5.54 -8.55 -5.08
CA LEU A 72 -4.10 -8.66 -4.88
C LEU A 72 -3.37 -7.40 -5.35
N THR A 73 -3.75 -6.84 -6.50
CA THR A 73 -3.17 -5.58 -7.00
C THR A 73 -3.46 -4.40 -6.08
N GLU A 74 -4.66 -4.32 -5.51
CA GLU A 74 -5.02 -3.27 -4.56
C GLU A 74 -4.22 -3.40 -3.25
N ILE A 75 -4.03 -4.62 -2.76
CA ILE A 75 -3.18 -4.92 -1.61
C ILE A 75 -1.72 -4.55 -1.90
N GLN A 76 -1.19 -4.87 -3.08
CA GLN A 76 0.16 -4.49 -3.47
C GLN A 76 0.36 -2.98 -3.45
N HIS A 77 -0.53 -2.21 -4.08
CA HIS A 77 -0.46 -0.74 -4.03
C HIS A 77 -0.60 -0.21 -2.60
N PHE A 78 -1.49 -0.79 -1.80
CA PHE A 78 -1.63 -0.42 -0.39
C PHE A 78 -0.32 -0.63 0.37
N ILE A 79 0.30 -1.82 0.25
CA ILE A 79 1.60 -2.13 0.84
C ILE A 79 2.68 -1.14 0.37
N TYR A 80 2.73 -0.83 -0.93
CA TYR A 80 3.71 0.11 -1.45
C TYR A 80 3.56 1.49 -0.80
N VAL A 81 2.33 1.97 -0.64
CA VAL A 81 2.05 3.22 0.10
C VAL A 81 2.54 3.12 1.56
N ILE A 82 2.22 2.03 2.26
CA ILE A 82 2.61 1.82 3.67
C ILE A 82 4.13 1.85 3.85
N TYR A 83 4.88 1.27 2.91
CA TYR A 83 6.35 1.23 2.93
C TYR A 83 6.98 2.41 2.18
N GLY A 84 6.20 3.41 1.76
CA GLY A 84 6.69 4.59 1.06
C GLY A 84 7.42 4.27 -0.25
N ARG A 85 7.00 3.22 -0.97
CA ARG A 85 7.60 2.80 -2.24
C ARG A 85 6.99 3.58 -3.41
N PRO A 86 7.80 4.04 -4.38
CA PRO A 86 7.28 4.61 -5.61
C PRO A 86 6.69 3.52 -6.50
N PHE A 87 5.65 3.85 -7.26
CA PHE A 87 5.08 2.96 -8.27
C PHE A 87 4.24 3.72 -9.29
N THR A 88 3.96 3.05 -10.40
CA THR A 88 3.07 3.56 -11.44
C THR A 88 1.79 2.76 -11.52
N MET A 89 0.69 3.40 -11.91
CA MET A 89 -0.57 2.72 -12.21
C MET A 89 -1.36 3.49 -13.28
N SER A 90 -2.39 2.87 -13.85
CA SER A 90 -3.29 3.56 -14.77
C SER A 90 -4.16 4.60 -14.05
N TYR A 91 -4.50 5.69 -14.75
CA TYR A 91 -5.39 6.74 -14.22
C TYR A 91 -6.70 6.18 -13.65
N THR A 92 -7.30 5.19 -14.31
CA THR A 92 -8.55 4.54 -13.88
C THR A 92 -8.49 3.91 -12.48
N ARG A 93 -7.30 3.51 -12.01
CA ARG A 93 -7.11 2.88 -10.69
C ARG A 93 -6.89 3.89 -9.56
N LEU A 94 -6.60 5.15 -9.88
CA LEU A 94 -6.31 6.19 -8.88
C LEU A 94 -7.48 6.40 -7.91
N GLN A 95 -8.69 6.52 -8.44
CA GLN A 95 -9.86 6.77 -7.59
C GLN A 95 -10.10 5.62 -6.61
N ARG A 96 -9.89 4.39 -7.08
CA ARG A 96 -10.01 3.20 -6.24
C ARG A 96 -8.97 3.17 -5.13
N LEU A 97 -7.70 3.47 -5.44
CA LEU A 97 -6.65 3.62 -4.42
C LEU A 97 -7.02 4.70 -3.39
N ARG A 98 -7.48 5.88 -3.84
CA ARG A 98 -7.89 6.96 -2.92
C ARG A 98 -9.00 6.51 -1.96
N THR A 99 -10.00 5.78 -2.45
CA THR A 99 -11.07 5.23 -1.60
C THR A 99 -10.52 4.24 -0.58
N ILE A 100 -9.60 3.37 -0.96
CA ILE A 100 -8.97 2.39 -0.07
C ILE A 100 -8.18 3.11 1.03
N LEU A 101 -7.30 4.04 0.65
CA LEU A 101 -6.46 4.78 1.60
C LEU A 101 -7.32 5.61 2.56
N ALA A 102 -8.36 6.29 2.06
CA ALA A 102 -9.28 7.05 2.90
C ALA A 102 -10.03 6.16 3.91
N ARG A 103 -10.48 4.97 3.50
CA ARG A 103 -11.17 4.01 4.38
C ARG A 103 -10.31 3.63 5.58
N TYR A 104 -9.01 3.42 5.36
CA TYR A 104 -8.06 3.06 6.43
C TYR A 104 -7.31 4.26 7.01
N ARG A 105 -7.72 5.49 6.69
CA ARG A 105 -7.05 6.74 7.13
C ARG A 105 -5.54 6.74 6.87
N VAL A 106 -5.13 6.16 5.75
CA VAL A 106 -3.76 6.27 5.24
C VAL A 106 -3.67 7.53 4.37
N PRO A 107 -2.72 8.44 4.61
CA PRO A 107 -2.53 9.61 3.76
C PRO A 107 -2.22 9.22 2.31
N MET A 108 -2.82 9.92 1.35
CA MET A 108 -2.46 9.76 -0.06
C MET A 108 -1.05 10.32 -0.28
N PRO A 109 -0.10 9.55 -0.84
CA PRO A 109 1.22 10.09 -1.17
C PRO A 109 1.13 11.12 -2.31
N PRO A 110 2.13 11.98 -2.47
CA PRO A 110 2.25 12.83 -3.65
C PRO A 110 2.26 12.01 -4.93
N TYR A 111 1.68 12.53 -6.00
CA TYR A 111 1.67 11.86 -7.30
C TYR A 111 1.64 12.84 -8.47
N GLN A 112 2.05 12.34 -9.64
CA GLN A 112 2.03 13.07 -10.91
C GLN A 112 1.17 12.32 -11.93
N ILE A 113 0.41 13.06 -12.72
CA ILE A 113 -0.31 12.55 -13.88
C ILE A 113 0.60 12.75 -15.10
N ARG A 114 0.85 11.69 -15.86
CA ARG A 114 1.69 11.73 -17.08
C ARG A 114 0.90 11.19 -18.26
N GLU A 115 0.94 11.92 -19.37
CA GLU A 115 0.48 11.41 -20.67
C GLU A 115 1.58 10.53 -21.25
N VAL A 116 1.24 9.31 -21.65
CA VAL A 116 2.18 8.40 -22.31
C VAL A 116 2.06 8.63 -23.81
N ALA A 117 3.03 9.36 -24.38
CA ALA A 117 3.12 9.53 -25.83
C ALA A 117 3.22 8.14 -26.49
N GLY A 118 2.27 7.85 -27.38
CA GLY A 118 2.23 6.60 -28.15
C GLY A 118 3.27 6.52 -29.25
#